data_AF-A0A0C2ZJ88-F1
#
_entry.id   AF-A0A0C2ZJ88-F1
#
_cell.length_a   1.000
_cell.length_b   1.000
_cell.length_c   1.000
_cell.angle_alpha   90.00
_cell.angle_beta   90.00
_cell.angle_gamma   90.00
#
_symmetry.space_group_name_H-M   'P 1'
#
loop_
_entity.id
_entity.type
_entity.pdbx_description
1 polymer ?
#
loop_
_entity_poly.entity_id
_entity_poly.type
_entity_poly.pdbx_seq_one_letter_code
_entity_poly.pdbx_strand_id
1 'polypeptide(L)'
;MASAQHEVTRLRHHPLIFRDLVVFVAQLQRTLLDIHALLDYIEILHPLLTDPRSKPVGANPTWMGCFTKCTETCECLYFAGVSVWLVCYEDFIPPTMNIVLLVQLTFPDNIVRAMYSENRVAKPFLSIYRGPGSVPHHWHTH
;
A
#
# COMPACT_ATOMS: atom_id res chain seq x y z
N MET A 1 -9.59 15.88 -4.94
CA MET A 1 -10.59 15.68 -6.03
C MET A 1 -10.06 16.04 -7.42
N ALA A 2 -9.40 17.18 -7.61
CA ALA A 2 -8.86 17.58 -8.93
C ALA A 2 -7.89 16.54 -9.54
N SER A 3 -7.07 15.88 -8.72
CA SER A 3 -6.17 14.80 -9.17
C SER A 3 -6.92 13.59 -9.76
N ALA A 4 -7.95 13.10 -9.07
CA ALA A 4 -8.76 11.99 -9.57
C ALA A 4 -9.52 12.34 -10.86
N GLN A 5 -10.04 13.57 -10.95
CA GLN A 5 -10.69 14.06 -12.17
C GLN A 5 -9.71 14.18 -13.34
N HIS A 6 -8.47 14.59 -13.07
CA HIS A 6 -7.41 14.66 -14.07
C HIS A 6 -7.06 13.28 -14.63
N GLU A 7 -6.89 12.27 -13.78
CA GLU A 7 -6.60 10.89 -14.21
C GLU A 7 -7.76 10.28 -15.01
N VAL A 8 -9.00 10.51 -14.59
CA VAL A 8 -10.20 10.09 -15.35
C VAL A 8 -10.27 10.78 -16.72
N THR A 9 -9.93 12.05 -16.78
CA THR A 9 -9.94 12.82 -18.05
C THR A 9 -8.86 12.31 -18.99
N ARG A 10 -7.66 11.97 -18.50
CA ARG A 10 -6.58 11.40 -19.31
C ARG A 10 -6.94 10.02 -19.86
N LEU A 11 -7.54 9.16 -19.03
CA LEU A 11 -8.05 7.85 -19.45
C LEU A 11 -9.09 7.95 -20.58
N ARG A 12 -9.91 9.01 -20.60
CA ARG A 12 -10.98 9.19 -21.58
C ARG A 12 -10.52 9.74 -22.94
N HIS A 13 -9.42 10.48 -22.99
CA HIS A 13 -9.08 11.30 -24.17
C HIS A 13 -7.77 10.92 -24.86
N HIS A 14 -6.96 10.02 -24.30
CA HIS A 14 -5.74 9.56 -24.98
C HIS A 14 -5.92 8.17 -25.60
N PRO A 15 -5.56 7.96 -26.88
CA PRO A 15 -5.35 6.63 -27.42
C PRO A 15 -4.09 6.05 -26.78
N LEU A 16 -4.29 5.33 -25.69
CA LEU A 16 -3.20 4.84 -24.87
C LEU A 16 -2.72 3.49 -25.37
N ILE A 17 -1.41 3.33 -25.35
CA ILE A 17 -0.80 2.03 -25.45
C ILE A 17 -1.26 1.24 -24.18
N PHE A 18 -1.96 0.08 -24.22
CA PHE A 18 -2.10 -0.95 -23.14
C PHE A 18 -1.09 -0.87 -21.96
N ARG A 19 0.22 -0.69 -22.20
CA ARG A 19 1.20 -0.46 -21.12
C ARG A 19 0.92 0.85 -20.35
N ASP A 20 0.68 1.94 -21.07
CA ASP A 20 0.28 3.21 -20.49
C ASP A 20 -1.09 3.07 -19.81
N LEU A 21 -2.06 2.38 -20.42
CA LEU A 21 -3.38 2.13 -19.81
C LEU A 21 -3.25 1.45 -18.43
N VAL A 22 -2.38 0.45 -18.29
CA VAL A 22 -2.11 -0.20 -17.00
C VAL A 22 -1.53 0.79 -15.99
N VAL A 23 -0.60 1.66 -16.40
CA VAL A 23 -0.04 2.70 -15.53
C VAL A 23 -1.12 3.68 -15.08
N PHE A 24 -1.98 4.12 -15.99
CA PHE A 24 -3.09 5.04 -15.68
C PHE A 24 -4.12 4.41 -14.74
N VAL A 25 -4.50 3.15 -14.97
CA VAL A 25 -5.40 2.43 -14.07
C VAL A 25 -4.78 2.28 -12.68
N ALA A 26 -3.49 1.94 -12.60
CA ALA A 26 -2.78 1.85 -11.32
C ALA A 26 -2.70 3.21 -10.60
N GLN A 27 -2.47 4.31 -11.33
CA GLN A 27 -2.47 5.67 -10.78
C GLN A 27 -3.85 6.09 -10.27
N LEU A 28 -4.91 5.77 -11.02
CA LEU A 28 -6.28 6.03 -10.58
C LEU A 28 -6.63 5.22 -9.34
N GLN A 29 -6.35 3.90 -9.34
CA GLN A 29 -6.58 3.02 -8.20
C GLN A 29 -5.85 3.53 -6.95
N ARG A 30 -4.57 3.89 -7.09
CA ARG A 30 -3.79 4.49 -6.01
C ARG A 30 -4.43 5.77 -5.49
N THR A 31 -4.81 6.68 -6.38
CA THR A 31 -5.43 7.96 -5.99
C THR A 31 -6.74 7.75 -5.22
N LEU A 32 -7.55 6.78 -5.63
CA LEU A 32 -8.78 6.43 -4.92
C LEU A 32 -8.49 5.84 -3.54
N LEU A 33 -7.51 4.93 -3.44
CA LEU A 33 -7.07 4.37 -2.17
C LEU A 33 -6.53 5.45 -1.23
N ASP A 34 -5.74 6.41 -1.74
CA ASP A 34 -5.23 7.53 -0.96
C ASP A 34 -6.38 8.42 -0.43
N ILE A 35 -7.43 8.64 -1.23
CA ILE A 35 -8.63 9.37 -0.79
C ILE A 35 -9.37 8.60 0.30
N HIS A 36 -9.58 7.29 0.13
CA HIS A 36 -10.23 6.46 1.13
C HIS A 36 -9.44 6.44 2.44
N ALA A 37 -8.11 6.26 2.36
CA ALA A 37 -7.23 6.31 3.52
C ALA A 37 -7.29 7.67 4.24
N LEU A 38 -7.39 8.78 3.49
CA LEU A 38 -7.55 10.11 4.09
C LEU A 38 -8.90 10.28 4.81
N LEU A 39 -9.98 9.76 4.23
CA LEU A 39 -11.30 9.79 4.87
C LEU A 39 -11.31 8.95 6.15
N ASP A 40 -10.81 7.72 6.09
CA ASP A 40 -10.64 6.86 7.28
C ASP A 40 -9.76 7.53 8.34
N TYR A 41 -8.71 8.24 7.91
CA TYR A 41 -7.88 9.00 8.83
C TYR A 41 -8.66 10.09 9.55
N ILE A 42 -9.44 10.90 8.83
CA ILE A 42 -10.19 12.02 9.42
C ILE A 42 -11.32 11.50 10.32
N GLU A 43 -12.07 10.49 9.87
CA GLU A 43 -13.26 10.01 10.56
C GLU A 43 -12.95 9.08 11.74
N ILE A 44 -11.88 8.28 11.64
CA ILE A 44 -11.60 7.20 12.60
C ILE A 44 -10.29 7.47 13.37
N LEU A 45 -9.18 7.66 12.67
CA LEU A 45 -7.87 7.74 13.32
C LEU A 45 -7.65 9.06 14.06
N HIS A 46 -7.99 10.18 13.45
CA HIS A 46 -7.73 11.51 14.01
C HIS A 46 -8.38 11.71 15.39
N PRO A 47 -9.65 11.32 15.61
CA PRO A 47 -10.23 11.31 16.96
C PRO A 47 -9.45 10.46 17.97
N LEU A 48 -9.01 9.25 17.57
CA LEU A 48 -8.25 8.34 18.43
C LEU A 48 -6.85 8.87 18.78
N LEU A 49 -6.25 9.66 17.88
CA LEU A 49 -4.97 10.30 18.12
C LEU A 49 -5.11 11.57 18.98
N THR A 50 -6.23 12.27 18.88
CA THR A 50 -6.49 13.50 19.64
C THR A 50 -6.91 13.23 21.08
N ASP A 51 -7.62 12.13 21.31
CA ASP A 51 -8.00 11.64 22.65
C ASP A 51 -7.49 10.19 22.83
N PRO A 52 -6.20 10.02 23.19
CA PRO A 52 -5.57 8.71 23.28
C PRO A 52 -6.21 7.88 24.38
N ARG A 53 -6.51 6.63 24.07
CA ARG A 53 -7.02 5.68 25.06
C ARG A 53 -5.93 5.29 26.05
N SER A 54 -6.33 4.96 27.27
CA SER A 54 -5.42 4.44 28.30
C SER A 54 -4.91 3.02 28.01
N LYS A 55 -5.50 2.32 27.03
CA LYS A 55 -5.11 0.97 26.62
C LYS A 55 -5.10 0.87 25.09
N PRO A 56 -4.18 0.08 24.51
CA PRO A 56 -4.15 -0.13 23.07
C PRO A 56 -5.42 -0.79 22.54
N VAL A 57 -5.89 -0.32 21.40
CA VAL A 57 -6.96 -0.97 20.63
C VAL A 57 -6.37 -2.16 19.88
N GLY A 58 -7.15 -3.23 19.71
CA GLY A 58 -6.75 -4.38 18.89
C GLY A 58 -6.43 -3.96 17.46
N ALA A 59 -5.38 -4.54 16.86
CA ALA A 59 -4.95 -4.18 15.52
C ALA A 59 -6.06 -4.42 14.49
N ASN A 60 -6.35 -3.41 13.67
CA ASN A 60 -7.34 -3.55 12.60
C ASN A 60 -6.75 -4.36 11.43
N PRO A 61 -7.31 -5.53 11.08
CA PRO A 61 -6.77 -6.38 10.02
C PRO A 61 -7.01 -5.82 8.60
N THR A 62 -7.88 -4.82 8.43
CA THR A 62 -8.15 -4.21 7.11
C THR A 62 -7.23 -3.05 6.79
N TRP A 63 -6.55 -2.48 7.79
CA TRP A 63 -5.66 -1.36 7.59
C TRP A 63 -4.26 -1.80 7.17
N MET A 64 -3.70 -1.06 6.21
CA MET A 64 -2.27 -1.17 5.94
C MET A 64 -1.50 -0.59 7.12
N GLY A 65 -0.53 -1.34 7.63
CA GLY A 65 0.32 -0.87 8.71
C GLY A 65 1.31 0.23 8.27
N CYS A 66 2.07 0.75 9.23
CA CYS A 66 2.99 1.86 9.02
C CYS A 66 4.41 1.55 9.52
N PHE A 67 5.43 1.98 8.79
CA PHE A 67 6.81 2.01 9.27
C PHE A 67 7.17 3.43 9.69
N THR A 68 7.69 3.60 10.90
CA THR A 68 8.10 4.92 11.40
C THR A 68 9.40 4.83 12.16
N LYS A 69 10.17 5.92 12.18
CA LYS A 69 11.36 6.05 13.05
C LYS A 69 11.05 6.83 14.33
N CYS A 70 9.86 7.43 14.43
CA CYS A 70 9.46 8.25 15.56
C CYS A 70 8.72 7.37 16.58
N THR A 71 9.27 7.25 17.79
CA THR A 71 8.68 6.46 18.88
C THR A 71 7.32 6.99 19.30
N GLU A 72 7.16 8.31 19.40
CA GLU A 72 5.88 8.95 19.76
C GLU A 72 4.79 8.62 18.73
N THR A 73 5.09 8.78 17.45
CA THR A 73 4.15 8.40 16.38
C THR A 73 3.85 6.90 16.39
N CYS A 74 4.85 6.06 16.67
CA CYS A 74 4.66 4.62 16.79
C CYS A 74 3.69 4.27 17.91
N GLU A 75 3.88 4.87 19.09
CA GLU A 75 3.03 4.64 20.24
C GLU A 75 1.59 5.11 19.97
N CYS A 76 1.40 6.33 19.47
CA CYS A 76 0.07 6.83 19.15
C CYS A 76 -0.69 5.93 18.15
N LEU A 77 -0.01 5.49 17.08
CA LEU A 77 -0.59 4.59 16.08
C LEU A 77 -0.90 3.20 16.65
N TYR A 78 -0.01 2.66 17.47
CA TYR A 78 -0.22 1.38 18.15
C TYR A 78 -1.45 1.45 19.07
N PHE A 79 -1.58 2.52 19.85
CA PHE A 79 -2.74 2.72 20.72
C PHE A 79 -4.04 2.90 19.94
N ALA A 80 -3.97 3.49 18.73
CA ALA A 80 -5.11 3.61 17.82
C ALA A 80 -5.48 2.29 17.10
N GLY A 81 -4.73 1.20 17.30
CA GLY A 81 -4.99 -0.09 16.66
C GLY A 81 -4.45 -0.19 15.23
N VAL A 82 -3.51 0.67 14.84
CA VAL A 82 -2.79 0.56 13.57
C VAL A 82 -1.61 -0.38 13.77
N SER A 83 -1.44 -1.36 12.87
CA SER A 83 -0.22 -2.17 12.84
C SER A 83 0.97 -1.27 12.54
N VAL A 84 1.97 -1.20 13.41
CA VAL A 84 3.09 -0.26 13.26
C VAL A 84 4.42 -0.93 13.57
N TRP A 85 5.44 -0.57 12.80
CA TRP A 85 6.80 -1.05 12.95
C TRP A 85 7.73 0.13 13.19
N LEU A 86 8.32 0.18 14.39
CA LEU A 86 9.37 1.14 14.72
C LEU A 86 10.68 0.68 14.07
N VAL A 87 11.22 1.52 13.20
CA VAL A 87 12.51 1.32 12.53
C VAL A 87 13.57 2.05 13.33
N CYS A 88 14.38 1.32 14.08
CA CYS A 88 15.51 1.83 14.84
C CYS A 88 16.81 1.11 14.44
N TYR A 89 17.95 1.76 14.65
CA TYR A 89 19.23 1.05 14.60
C TYR A 89 19.40 0.22 15.87
N GLU A 90 20.18 -0.85 15.77
CA GLU A 90 20.45 -1.78 16.86
C GLU A 90 20.96 -1.06 18.11
N ASP A 91 21.83 -0.07 17.95
CA ASP A 91 22.40 0.75 19.04
C ASP A 91 21.33 1.51 19.85
N PHE A 92 20.15 1.74 19.28
CA PHE A 92 19.05 2.44 19.95
C PHE A 92 18.03 1.49 20.60
N ILE A 93 18.22 0.17 20.49
CA ILE A 93 17.39 -0.81 21.20
C ILE A 93 17.91 -0.89 22.63
N PRO A 94 17.13 -0.47 23.65
CA PRO A 94 17.58 -0.57 25.02
C PRO A 94 17.89 -2.03 25.38
N PRO A 95 18.99 -2.32 26.10
CA PRO A 95 19.31 -3.68 26.52
C PRO A 95 18.25 -4.27 27.48
N THR A 96 17.39 -3.42 28.03
CA THR A 96 16.25 -3.77 28.88
C THR A 96 14.96 -4.02 28.11
N MET A 97 14.95 -3.86 26.79
CA MET A 97 13.76 -4.07 25.97
C MET A 97 13.44 -5.57 25.87
N ASN A 98 12.22 -5.94 26.24
CA ASN A 98 11.75 -7.33 26.13
C ASN A 98 11.51 -7.68 24.66
N ILE A 99 12.38 -8.51 24.10
CA ILE A 99 12.20 -9.07 22.75
C ILE A 99 11.40 -10.35 22.88
N VAL A 100 10.13 -10.32 22.48
CA VAL A 100 9.22 -11.48 22.57
C VAL A 100 9.55 -12.52 21.50
N LEU A 101 9.87 -12.07 20.29
CA LEU A 101 10.16 -12.92 19.15
C LEU A 101 11.19 -12.24 18.24
N LEU A 102 12.27 -12.95 17.93
CA LEU A 102 13.18 -12.57 16.86
C LEU A 102 12.71 -13.26 15.57
N VAL A 103 12.37 -12.46 14.56
CA VAL A 103 11.94 -12.96 13.26
C VAL A 103 13.09 -12.85 12.28
N GLN A 104 13.46 -13.97 11.65
CA GLN A 104 14.38 -13.95 10.53
C GLN A 104 13.68 -13.32 9.33
N LEU A 105 14.20 -12.19 8.82
CA LEU A 105 13.71 -11.59 7.59
C LEU A 105 14.00 -12.56 6.43
N THR A 106 12.94 -13.19 5.92
CA THR A 106 13.01 -13.95 4.67
C THR A 106 12.80 -12.98 3.51
N PHE A 107 13.67 -13.04 2.50
CA PHE A 107 13.35 -12.38 1.25
C PHE A 107 12.08 -13.00 0.69
N PRO A 108 11.12 -12.20 0.17
CA PRO A 108 9.94 -12.79 -0.41
C PRO A 108 10.34 -13.32 -1.80
N ASP A 109 10.58 -14.62 -1.87
CA ASP A 109 11.04 -15.32 -3.08
C ASP A 109 10.03 -15.26 -4.23
N ASN A 110 8.78 -14.91 -3.89
CA ASN A 110 7.65 -14.80 -4.81
C ASN A 110 7.34 -13.35 -5.22
N ILE A 111 8.25 -12.39 -5.03
CA ILE A 111 8.09 -11.08 -5.68
C ILE A 111 8.45 -11.26 -7.15
N VAL A 112 7.41 -11.34 -7.97
CA VAL A 112 7.53 -11.43 -9.42
C VAL A 112 8.18 -10.14 -9.95
N ARG A 113 9.52 -10.07 -10.03
CA ARG A 113 10.25 -8.90 -10.55
C ARG A 113 10.35 -8.87 -12.08
N ALA A 114 10.28 -10.03 -12.71
CA ALA A 114 10.16 -10.16 -14.16
C ALA A 114 8.68 -10.02 -14.55
N MET A 115 8.38 -9.67 -15.81
CA MET A 115 7.03 -9.88 -16.33
C MET A 115 6.62 -11.33 -16.01
N TYR A 116 5.55 -11.50 -15.21
CA TYR A 116 4.96 -12.80 -14.92
C TYR A 116 4.77 -13.52 -16.26
N SER A 117 5.39 -14.66 -16.51
CA SER A 117 5.21 -15.35 -17.79
C SER A 117 4.56 -16.70 -17.58
N GLU A 118 3.47 -16.92 -18.29
CA GLU A 118 2.74 -18.20 -18.27
C GLU A 118 2.74 -18.73 -19.71
N ASN A 119 3.17 -19.98 -19.91
CA ASN A 119 3.36 -20.58 -21.23
C ASN A 119 4.27 -19.76 -22.15
N ARG A 120 5.34 -19.17 -21.61
CA ARG A 120 6.30 -18.30 -22.33
C ARG A 120 5.73 -16.97 -22.84
N VAL A 121 4.55 -16.57 -22.38
CA VAL A 121 3.94 -15.28 -22.71
C VAL A 121 3.98 -14.38 -21.48
N ALA A 122 4.59 -13.20 -21.62
CA ALA A 122 4.58 -12.16 -20.61
C ALA A 122 3.15 -11.68 -20.33
N LYS A 123 2.73 -11.77 -19.08
CA LYS A 123 1.47 -11.35 -18.49
C LYS A 123 1.77 -10.31 -17.39
N PRO A 124 0.89 -9.33 -17.15
CA PRO A 124 0.96 -8.57 -15.91
C PRO A 124 0.79 -9.53 -14.72
N PHE A 125 1.32 -9.14 -13.56
CA PHE A 125 1.22 -9.83 -12.28
C PHE A 125 -0.13 -10.53 -12.07
N LEU A 126 -0.12 -11.64 -11.32
CA LEU A 126 -1.31 -12.44 -11.05
C LEU A 126 -2.47 -11.52 -10.65
N SER A 127 -3.48 -11.45 -11.52
CA SER A 127 -4.70 -10.68 -11.30
C SER A 127 -5.45 -11.32 -10.14
N ILE A 128 -5.26 -10.77 -8.95
CA ILE A 128 -5.97 -11.14 -7.71
C ILE A 128 -7.47 -10.79 -7.76
N TYR A 129 -7.92 -10.10 -8.83
CA TYR A 129 -9.31 -9.71 -9.04
C TYR A 129 -9.68 -9.78 -10.54
N ARG A 130 -10.73 -10.56 -10.90
CA ARG A 130 -11.26 -10.68 -12.28
C ARG A 130 -12.64 -10.04 -12.41
N GLY A 131 -12.73 -8.95 -13.18
CA GLY A 131 -13.96 -8.38 -13.77
C GLY A 131 -13.81 -8.28 -15.30
N PRO A 132 -14.85 -7.89 -16.08
CA PRO A 132 -14.78 -7.89 -17.54
C PRO A 132 -13.63 -7.01 -18.04
N GLY A 133 -12.66 -7.63 -18.71
CA GLY A 133 -11.43 -6.99 -19.18
C GLY A 133 -11.57 -6.41 -20.59
N SER A 134 -10.94 -5.24 -20.81
CA SER A 134 -10.86 -4.61 -22.13
C SER A 134 -9.75 -5.23 -23.00
N VAL A 135 -9.97 -5.18 -24.33
CA VAL A 135 -9.20 -5.87 -25.38
C VAL A 135 -7.75 -5.35 -25.49
N PRO A 136 -6.73 -6.22 -25.73
CA PRO A 136 -5.33 -5.81 -25.70
C PRO A 136 -4.86 -5.29 -27.07
N HIS A 137 -4.09 -4.20 -27.03
CA HIS A 137 -3.33 -3.67 -28.16
C HIS A 137 -1.85 -3.63 -27.75
N HIS A 138 -0.93 -4.22 -28.53
CA HIS A 138 0.35 -3.60 -28.92
C HIS A 138 1.11 -4.37 -29.98
N TRP A 139 1.68 -3.58 -30.90
CA TRP A 139 2.69 -3.93 -31.87
C TRP A 139 4.01 -3.26 -31.47
N HIS A 140 5.12 -3.98 -31.59
CA HIS A 140 6.48 -3.46 -31.37
C HIS A 140 7.09 -3.02 -32.70
N THR A 141 7.76 -1.87 -32.72
CA THR A 141 8.71 -1.52 -33.80
C THR A 141 10.03 -1.03 -33.23
N HIS A 142 11.07 -1.37 -33.99
CA HIS A 142 12.50 -1.50 -33.68
C HIS A 142 13.24 -0.20 -33.36
#